data_AF-A0A5C2SCV7-F1
#
_entry.id   AF-A0A5C2SCV7-F1
#
_cell.length_a   1.000
_cell.length_b   1.000
_cell.length_c   1.000
_cell.angle_alpha   90.00
_cell.angle_beta   90.00
_cell.angle_gamma   90.00
#
_symmetry.space_group_name_H-M   'P 1'
#
loop_
_entity.id
_entity.type
_entity.pdbx_description
1 polymer ?
#
loop_
_entity_poly.entity_id
_entity_poly.type
_entity_poly.pdbx_seq_one_letter_code
_entity_poly.pdbx_strand_id
1 'polypeptide(L)'
;MLAFVPLVLSLALSAAAAAVPAEKRQGSDYPWCNALRATCEKQITNKDYEDFFAHDACLFGSACPPDFPVSANSTLTQRRNVQLFLGAVVGDLEPGREPPHSEDLRVPTSILQQISTDGKTITKQNFIDGFYHALDASSGPWPTNVDIVKGYWSYIVDWTAVCSGGIPFKNFADYFVYSSYVKSENNC
;
A
#
# COMPACT_ATOMS: atom_id res chain seq x y z
N MET A 1 43.73 45.68 35.45
CA MET A 1 42.35 46.16 35.58
C MET A 1 41.72 46.21 34.20
N LEU A 2 40.44 45.83 34.11
CA LEU A 2 39.52 45.82 32.95
C LEU A 2 39.73 44.69 31.92
N ALA A 3 38.72 43.95 31.45
CA ALA A 3 37.40 43.55 31.95
C ALA A 3 36.95 42.36 31.05
N PHE A 4 36.25 41.39 31.64
CA PHE A 4 35.55 40.29 30.96
C PHE A 4 34.38 40.80 30.11
N VAL A 5 34.20 40.25 28.89
CA VAL A 5 32.87 39.88 28.34
C VAL A 5 33.06 38.71 27.35
N PRO A 6 32.39 37.54 27.54
CA PRO A 6 32.31 36.50 26.52
C PRO A 6 31.13 36.76 25.57
N LEU A 7 31.38 36.75 24.25
CA LEU A 7 30.32 36.83 23.24
C LEU A 7 29.80 35.40 22.98
N VAL A 8 28.63 35.11 23.52
CA VAL A 8 27.80 33.96 23.15
C VAL A 8 27.18 34.24 21.79
N LEU A 9 27.47 33.43 20.77
CA LEU A 9 26.71 33.46 19.51
C LEU A 9 26.06 32.10 19.28
N SER A 10 24.73 32.17 19.24
CA SER A 10 23.77 31.08 19.38
C SER A 10 23.73 30.13 18.20
N LEU A 11 23.41 28.87 18.49
CA LEU A 11 22.96 27.86 17.52
C LEU A 11 21.75 28.39 16.73
N ALA A 12 21.82 28.30 15.40
CA ALA A 12 20.63 28.29 14.55
C ALA A 12 20.63 26.96 13.77
N LEU A 13 19.95 25.97 14.34
CA LEU A 13 19.63 24.71 13.67
C LEU A 13 18.42 24.98 12.76
N SER A 14 18.63 25.25 11.47
CA SER A 14 17.54 25.43 10.51
C SER A 14 17.27 24.12 9.77
N ALA A 15 16.60 23.18 10.44
CA ALA A 15 15.92 22.08 9.78
C ALA A 15 14.51 22.56 9.37
N ALA A 16 14.39 23.17 8.20
CA ALA A 16 13.09 23.46 7.61
C ALA A 16 12.64 22.26 6.77
N ALA A 17 12.16 21.19 7.42
CA ALA A 17 11.28 20.24 6.77
C ALA A 17 9.92 20.91 6.64
N ALA A 18 9.67 21.57 5.50
CA ALA A 18 8.34 22.07 5.17
C ALA A 18 7.44 20.87 4.84
N ALA A 19 6.83 20.28 5.87
CA ALA A 19 5.69 19.40 5.69
C ALA A 19 4.49 20.24 5.24
N VAL A 20 4.06 20.03 4.00
CA VAL A 20 2.81 20.58 3.47
C VAL A 20 1.66 20.20 4.42
N PRO A 21 0.71 21.10 4.71
CA PRO A 21 -0.34 20.83 5.68
C PRO A 21 -1.23 19.70 5.14
N ALA A 22 -1.24 18.59 5.85
CA ALA A 22 -2.29 17.59 5.78
C ALA A 22 -3.58 18.24 6.30
N GLU A 23 -4.29 18.98 5.45
CA GLU A 23 -5.64 19.43 5.76
C GLU A 23 -6.54 18.18 5.78
N LYS A 24 -6.49 17.50 6.93
CA LYS A 24 -7.08 16.20 7.26
C LYS A 24 -6.86 15.13 6.20
N ARG A 25 -5.75 14.40 6.33
CA ARG A 25 -5.78 12.94 6.12
C ARG A 25 -6.83 12.40 7.12
N GLN A 26 -8.11 12.44 6.74
CA GLN A 26 -9.22 12.06 7.61
C GLN A 26 -8.89 10.68 8.19
N GLY A 27 -8.99 10.55 9.52
CA GLY A 27 -8.56 9.39 10.27
C GLY A 27 -9.14 8.11 9.68
N SER A 28 -8.31 7.35 8.97
CA SER A 28 -8.67 5.99 8.62
C SER A 28 -8.36 5.11 9.82
N ASP A 29 -9.21 4.12 10.07
CA ASP A 29 -8.97 3.04 11.03
C ASP A 29 -7.72 2.18 10.67
N TYR A 30 -6.97 2.57 9.62
CA TYR A 30 -5.86 1.84 9.02
C TYR A 30 -4.66 2.77 8.74
N PRO A 31 -3.96 3.28 9.78
CA PRO A 31 -2.84 4.20 9.58
C PRO A 31 -1.65 3.56 8.86
N TRP A 32 -1.48 2.23 8.96
CA TRP A 32 -0.50 1.47 8.17
C TRP A 32 -0.79 1.51 6.66
N CYS A 33 -2.06 1.46 6.25
CA CYS A 33 -2.44 1.55 4.85
C CYS A 33 -2.13 2.94 4.27
N ASN A 34 -2.29 4.01 5.06
CA ASN A 34 -1.84 5.35 4.67
C ASN A 34 -0.32 5.43 4.53
N ALA A 35 0.43 4.75 5.40
CA ALA A 35 1.89 4.72 5.30
C ALA A 35 2.37 3.99 4.05
N LEU A 36 1.73 2.86 3.71
CA LEU A 36 1.97 2.15 2.45
C LEU A 36 1.62 3.03 1.24
N ARG A 37 0.49 3.75 1.27
CA ARG A 37 0.11 4.69 0.21
C ARG A 37 1.16 5.78 -0.01
N ALA A 38 1.53 6.49 1.06
CA ALA A 38 2.54 7.53 1.01
C ALA A 38 3.93 7.02 0.61
N THR A 39 4.21 5.73 0.80
CA THR A 39 5.45 5.10 0.35
C THR A 39 5.36 4.70 -1.12
N CYS A 40 4.24 4.12 -1.53
CA CYS A 40 3.93 3.79 -2.92
C CYS A 40 4.06 5.03 -3.83
N GLU A 41 3.49 6.17 -3.41
CA GLU A 41 3.60 7.46 -4.10
C GLU A 41 5.06 7.84 -4.40
N LYS A 42 5.99 7.52 -3.49
CA LYS A 42 7.43 7.83 -3.65
C LYS A 42 8.18 6.81 -4.50
N GLN A 43 7.65 5.60 -4.64
CA GLN A 43 8.27 4.50 -5.36
C GLN A 43 7.93 4.52 -6.85
N ILE A 44 6.74 5.03 -7.21
CA ILE A 44 6.31 5.13 -8.60
C ILE A 44 7.23 6.08 -9.36
N THR A 45 7.78 5.58 -10.47
CA THR A 45 8.64 6.36 -11.35
C THR A 45 8.08 6.48 -12.76
N ASN A 46 7.22 5.55 -13.18
CA ASN A 46 6.57 5.59 -14.48
C ASN A 46 5.29 6.44 -14.41
N LYS A 47 5.18 7.42 -15.31
CA LYS A 47 4.00 8.27 -15.41
C LYS A 47 2.76 7.52 -15.89
N ASP A 48 2.92 6.36 -16.51
CA ASP A 48 1.80 5.50 -16.93
C ASP A 48 1.45 4.45 -15.86
N TYR A 49 2.12 4.49 -14.70
CA TYR A 49 1.89 3.57 -13.57
C TYR A 49 2.09 2.09 -13.91
N GLU A 50 2.75 1.75 -15.02
CA GLU A 50 3.05 0.35 -15.38
C GLU A 50 3.94 -0.35 -14.34
N ASP A 51 4.73 0.41 -13.59
CA ASP A 51 5.57 -0.07 -12.49
C ASP A 51 4.82 -0.17 -11.15
N PHE A 52 3.52 0.17 -11.10
CA PHE A 52 2.76 0.26 -9.85
C PHE A 52 2.88 -1.01 -9.00
N PHE A 53 2.55 -2.19 -9.55
CA PHE A 53 2.66 -3.45 -8.82
C PHE A 53 4.10 -4.01 -8.75
N ALA A 54 5.10 -3.31 -9.28
CA ALA A 54 6.50 -3.67 -9.13
C ALA A 54 7.07 -3.22 -7.77
N HIS A 55 6.32 -2.43 -7.01
CA HIS A 55 6.74 -1.86 -5.73
C HIS A 55 5.96 -2.46 -4.56
N ASP A 56 6.68 -2.90 -3.52
CA ASP A 56 6.08 -3.58 -2.36
C ASP A 56 4.97 -2.76 -1.70
N ALA A 57 5.18 -1.46 -1.48
CA ALA A 57 4.20 -0.64 -0.78
C ALA A 57 2.91 -0.46 -1.61
N CYS A 58 3.03 -0.44 -2.93
CA CYS A 58 1.88 -0.39 -3.83
C CYS A 58 1.12 -1.73 -3.82
N LEU A 59 1.84 -2.84 -4.00
CA LEU A 59 1.23 -4.18 -4.00
C LEU A 59 0.53 -4.49 -2.68
N PHE A 60 1.23 -4.35 -1.55
CA PHE A 60 0.67 -4.65 -0.22
C PHE A 60 -0.35 -3.59 0.24
N GLY A 61 -0.17 -2.33 -0.17
CA GLY A 61 -1.14 -1.28 0.07
C GLY A 61 -2.48 -1.54 -0.65
N SER A 62 -2.44 -2.07 -1.87
CA SER A 62 -3.65 -2.47 -2.61
C SER A 62 -4.44 -3.60 -1.95
N ALA A 63 -3.83 -4.38 -1.05
CA ALA A 63 -4.51 -5.42 -0.28
C ALA A 63 -5.23 -4.88 0.97
N CYS A 64 -5.10 -3.59 1.29
CA CYS A 64 -5.84 -2.93 2.36
C CYS A 64 -7.36 -3.13 2.19
N PRO A 65 -8.15 -2.99 3.27
CA PRO A 65 -9.54 -3.39 3.27
C PRO A 65 -10.39 -2.40 2.44
N PRO A 66 -11.56 -2.81 1.95
CA PRO A 66 -12.32 -2.04 0.96
C PRO A 66 -12.95 -0.74 1.50
N ASP A 67 -12.98 -0.55 2.82
CA ASP A 67 -13.30 0.71 3.50
C ASP A 67 -12.11 1.70 3.49
N PHE A 68 -10.95 1.27 3.00
CA PHE A 68 -9.80 2.11 2.67
C PHE A 68 -9.68 2.29 1.15
N PRO A 69 -9.56 3.52 0.60
CA PRO A 69 -9.71 4.85 1.20
C PRO A 69 -11.14 5.40 1.00
N VAL A 70 -11.70 6.02 2.05
CA VAL A 70 -12.96 6.77 1.94
C VAL A 70 -12.68 8.09 1.21
N SER A 71 -12.60 8.06 -0.12
CA SER A 71 -12.83 9.27 -0.90
C SER A 71 -14.31 9.62 -0.77
N ALA A 72 -14.63 10.79 -0.20
CA ALA A 72 -16.00 11.28 -0.04
C ALA A 72 -16.77 11.42 -1.37
N ASN A 73 -16.06 11.37 -2.51
CA ASN A 73 -16.62 11.44 -3.85
C ASN A 73 -16.67 10.07 -4.57
N SER A 74 -16.30 8.97 -3.91
CA SER A 74 -16.30 7.65 -4.53
C SER A 74 -17.72 7.09 -4.63
N THR A 75 -18.30 7.14 -5.83
CA THR A 75 -19.55 6.43 -6.18
C THR A 75 -19.35 4.93 -6.35
N LEU A 76 -18.12 4.45 -6.13
CA LEU A 76 -17.76 3.06 -6.27
C LEU A 76 -18.22 2.24 -5.05
N THR A 77 -19.53 2.22 -4.75
CA THR A 77 -20.12 1.21 -3.87
C THR A 77 -19.76 -0.18 -4.39
N GLN A 78 -19.09 -0.97 -3.55
CA GLN A 78 -18.79 -2.41 -3.67
C GLN A 78 -17.30 -2.74 -3.90
N ARG A 79 -16.66 -3.20 -2.81
CA ARG A 79 -15.50 -4.13 -2.72
C ARG A 79 -14.42 -3.99 -3.82
N ARG A 80 -13.84 -2.78 -3.97
CA ARG A 80 -12.83 -2.43 -5.00
C ARG A 80 -11.50 -1.98 -4.39
N ASN A 81 -10.97 -2.70 -3.41
CA ASN A 81 -9.80 -2.25 -2.65
C ASN A 81 -8.61 -1.89 -3.54
N VAL A 82 -8.31 -2.71 -4.56
CA VAL A 82 -7.14 -2.47 -5.42
C VAL A 82 -7.31 -1.22 -6.28
N GLN A 83 -8.43 -1.09 -7.00
CA GLN A 83 -8.69 0.09 -7.84
C GLN A 83 -8.85 1.37 -7.01
N LEU A 84 -9.45 1.27 -5.82
CA LEU A 84 -9.60 2.41 -4.92
C LEU A 84 -8.24 2.88 -4.38
N PHE A 85 -7.35 1.95 -4.04
CA PHE A 85 -6.00 2.28 -3.59
C PHE A 85 -5.19 2.93 -4.72
N LEU A 86 -5.20 2.34 -5.92
CA LEU A 86 -4.58 2.91 -7.12
C LEU A 86 -5.12 4.33 -7.41
N GLY A 87 -6.44 4.49 -7.37
CA GLY A 87 -7.10 5.78 -7.57
C GLY A 87 -6.69 6.84 -6.54
N ALA A 88 -6.48 6.45 -5.28
CA ALA A 88 -6.00 7.37 -4.26
C ALA A 88 -4.54 7.79 -4.48
N VAL A 89 -3.66 6.85 -4.85
CA VAL A 89 -2.27 7.16 -5.17
C VAL A 89 -2.19 8.11 -6.38
N VAL A 90 -2.91 7.82 -7.46
CA VAL A 90 -2.96 8.67 -8.65
C VAL A 90 -3.57 10.04 -8.31
N GLY A 91 -4.64 10.08 -7.52
CA GLY A 91 -5.28 11.33 -7.13
C GLY A 91 -4.40 12.24 -6.27
N ASP A 92 -3.54 11.65 -5.43
CA ASP A 92 -2.56 12.38 -4.61
C ASP A 92 -1.37 12.89 -5.45
N LEU A 93 -0.88 12.08 -6.41
CA LEU A 93 0.23 12.45 -7.28
C LEU A 93 -0.17 13.43 -8.40
N GLU A 94 -1.35 13.22 -8.99
CA GLU A 94 -1.84 13.91 -10.18
C GLU A 94 -3.33 14.26 -10.04
N PRO A 95 -3.67 15.30 -9.25
CA PRO A 95 -5.06 15.68 -9.02
C PRO A 95 -5.84 15.90 -10.32
N GLY A 96 -6.97 15.18 -10.45
CA GLY A 96 -7.86 15.26 -11.62
C GLY A 96 -7.53 14.31 -12.76
N ARG A 97 -6.45 13.53 -12.66
CA ARG A 97 -6.16 12.43 -13.59
C ARG A 97 -7.07 11.24 -13.30
N GLU A 98 -7.64 10.65 -14.36
CA GLU A 98 -8.30 9.35 -14.25
C GLU A 98 -7.24 8.26 -14.00
N PRO A 99 -7.36 7.47 -12.93
CA PRO A 99 -6.42 6.38 -12.69
C PRO A 99 -6.53 5.32 -13.80
N PRO A 100 -5.42 4.66 -14.17
CA PRO A 100 -5.51 3.49 -15.03
C PRO A 100 -6.35 2.41 -14.35
N HIS A 101 -6.90 1.52 -15.16
CA HIS A 101 -7.62 0.35 -14.65
C HIS A 101 -6.60 -0.67 -14.14
N SER A 102 -6.84 -1.28 -12.98
CA SER A 102 -5.91 -2.29 -12.44
C SER A 102 -5.76 -3.51 -13.35
N GLU A 103 -6.75 -3.75 -14.23
CA GLU A 103 -6.74 -4.82 -15.23
C GLU A 103 -5.77 -4.58 -16.41
N ASP A 104 -5.36 -3.33 -16.62
CA ASP A 104 -4.35 -2.95 -17.62
C ASP A 104 -2.93 -3.02 -17.05
N LEU A 105 -2.81 -3.16 -15.72
CA LEU A 105 -1.52 -3.25 -15.02
C LEU A 105 -1.12 -4.71 -14.82
N ARG A 106 0.18 -4.93 -14.62
CA ARG A 106 0.74 -6.26 -14.41
C ARG A 106 1.46 -6.34 -13.08
N VAL A 107 1.15 -7.38 -12.30
CA VAL A 107 2.01 -7.80 -11.18
C VAL A 107 3.22 -8.54 -11.75
N PRO A 108 4.45 -8.00 -11.61
CA PRO A 108 5.65 -8.65 -12.15
C PRO A 108 5.93 -9.99 -11.46
N THR A 109 6.42 -10.98 -12.20
CA THR A 109 6.84 -12.25 -11.57
C THR A 109 8.00 -12.05 -10.58
N SER A 110 8.83 -11.02 -10.78
CA SER A 110 9.99 -10.73 -9.91
C SER A 110 9.58 -10.38 -8.48
N ILE A 111 8.53 -9.57 -8.27
CA ILE A 111 8.05 -9.26 -6.92
C ILE A 111 7.44 -10.50 -6.25
N LEU A 112 6.74 -11.35 -7.02
CA LEU A 112 6.21 -12.61 -6.50
C LEU A 112 7.33 -13.58 -6.08
N GLN A 113 8.42 -13.63 -6.84
CA GLN A 113 9.60 -14.41 -6.49
C GLN A 113 10.32 -13.88 -5.25
N GLN A 114 10.32 -12.56 -5.01
CA GLN A 114 10.89 -11.97 -3.81
C GLN A 114 10.07 -12.31 -2.56
N ILE A 115 8.73 -12.34 -2.68
CA ILE A 115 7.82 -12.65 -1.57
C ILE A 115 7.80 -14.15 -1.27
N SER A 116 7.90 -14.99 -2.31
CA SER A 116 7.79 -16.44 -2.20
C SER A 116 9.04 -17.12 -1.64
N THR A 117 8.83 -18.07 -0.73
CA THR A 117 9.91 -18.93 -0.22
C THR A 117 10.20 -20.14 -1.10
N ASP A 118 9.25 -20.56 -1.96
CA ASP A 118 9.39 -21.75 -2.82
C ASP A 118 9.47 -21.42 -4.32
N GLY A 119 9.31 -20.14 -4.69
CA GLY A 119 9.32 -19.64 -6.06
C GLY A 119 8.10 -20.04 -6.89
N LYS A 120 7.04 -20.57 -6.27
CA LYS A 120 5.86 -21.13 -6.96
C LYS A 120 4.55 -20.60 -6.41
N THR A 121 4.48 -20.45 -5.09
CA THR A 121 3.26 -20.06 -4.38
C THR A 121 3.54 -18.94 -3.40
N ILE A 122 2.51 -18.17 -3.09
CA ILE A 122 2.50 -17.22 -1.99
C ILE A 122 1.69 -17.85 -0.86
N THR A 123 2.32 -18.07 0.28
CA THR A 123 1.62 -18.54 1.48
C THR A 123 1.15 -17.35 2.32
N LYS A 124 0.27 -17.62 3.29
CA LYS A 124 -0.12 -16.63 4.31
C LYS A 124 1.09 -16.00 5.00
N GLN A 125 2.11 -16.81 5.32
CA GLN A 125 3.30 -16.30 5.99
C GLN A 125 4.11 -15.40 5.06
N ASN A 126 4.28 -15.79 3.79
CA ASN A 126 4.93 -14.94 2.80
C ASN A 126 4.24 -13.57 2.66
N PHE A 127 2.90 -13.57 2.63
CA PHE A 127 2.13 -12.33 2.55
C PHE A 127 2.30 -11.45 3.79
N ILE A 128 2.23 -12.04 5.00
CA ILE A 128 2.45 -11.31 6.25
C ILE A 128 3.85 -10.71 6.26
N ASP A 129 4.88 -11.51 5.98
CA ASP A 129 6.27 -11.07 6.01
C ASP A 129 6.50 -9.93 5.00
N GLY A 130 5.99 -10.06 3.77
CA GLY A 130 6.08 -9.02 2.77
C GLY A 130 5.33 -7.74 3.15
N PHE A 131 4.14 -7.85 3.76
CA PHE A 131 3.38 -6.70 4.24
C PHE A 131 4.14 -5.92 5.33
N TYR A 132 4.72 -6.62 6.31
CA TYR A 132 5.52 -5.99 7.36
C TYR A 132 6.85 -5.47 6.84
N HIS A 133 7.46 -6.13 5.84
CA HIS A 133 8.64 -5.61 5.14
C HIS A 133 8.36 -4.28 4.44
N ALA A 134 7.24 -4.19 3.71
CA ALA A 134 6.81 -2.95 3.08
C ALA A 134 6.58 -1.83 4.10
N LEU A 135 5.99 -2.15 5.25
CA LEU A 135 5.80 -1.18 6.33
C LEU A 135 7.09 -0.74 7.01
N ASP A 136 8.09 -1.61 7.10
CA ASP A 136 9.41 -1.25 7.62
C ASP A 136 10.05 -0.17 6.73
N ALA A 137 9.96 -0.34 5.41
CA ALA A 137 10.35 0.69 4.44
C ALA A 137 9.52 1.99 4.57
N SER A 138 8.27 1.89 5.03
CA SER A 138 7.42 3.06 5.34
C SER A 138 7.68 3.70 6.71
N SER A 139 8.52 3.11 7.57
CA SER A 139 8.68 3.48 8.98
C SER A 139 7.39 3.34 9.83
N GLY A 140 6.53 2.38 9.47
CA GLY A 140 5.27 2.14 10.15
C GLY A 140 4.23 3.27 9.94
N PRO A 141 3.19 3.37 10.80
CA PRO A 141 2.94 2.54 11.98
C PRO A 141 2.54 1.11 11.58
N TRP A 142 2.78 0.15 12.49
CA TRP A 142 2.40 -1.24 12.27
C TRP A 142 1.02 -1.53 12.87
N PRO A 143 0.24 -2.46 12.27
CA PRO A 143 -0.93 -3.01 12.93
C PRO A 143 -0.56 -3.58 14.30
N THR A 144 -1.33 -3.24 15.34
CA THR A 144 -1.11 -3.77 16.69
C THR A 144 -1.52 -5.24 16.83
N ASN A 145 -2.29 -5.76 15.86
CA ASN A 145 -2.70 -7.14 15.79
C ASN A 145 -2.45 -7.71 14.38
N VAL A 146 -1.68 -8.80 14.30
CA VAL A 146 -1.40 -9.53 13.06
C VAL A 146 -2.67 -10.11 12.42
N ASP A 147 -3.73 -10.34 13.19
CA ASP A 147 -5.01 -10.86 12.68
C ASP A 147 -5.67 -9.92 11.67
N ILE A 148 -5.34 -8.63 11.72
CA ILE A 148 -5.76 -7.65 10.71
C ILE A 148 -5.17 -8.03 9.35
N VAL A 149 -3.86 -8.27 9.29
CA VAL A 149 -3.16 -8.66 8.06
C VAL A 149 -3.59 -10.06 7.60
N LYS A 150 -3.89 -10.97 8.54
CA LYS A 150 -4.53 -12.25 8.21
C LYS A 150 -5.90 -12.06 7.58
N GLY A 151 -6.67 -11.05 7.99
CA GLY A 151 -7.94 -10.68 7.37
C GLY A 151 -7.77 -10.29 5.90
N TYR A 152 -6.73 -9.51 5.58
CA TYR A 152 -6.39 -9.15 4.20
C TYR A 152 -6.08 -10.40 3.36
N TRP A 153 -5.25 -11.30 3.91
CA TRP A 153 -4.97 -12.59 3.29
C TRP A 153 -6.23 -13.42 3.06
N SER A 154 -7.15 -13.48 4.03
CA SER A 154 -8.41 -14.22 3.89
C SER A 154 -9.26 -13.72 2.71
N TYR A 155 -9.28 -12.40 2.45
CA TYR A 155 -9.97 -11.88 1.26
C TYR A 155 -9.34 -12.35 -0.05
N ILE A 156 -8.01 -12.44 -0.11
CA ILE A 156 -7.29 -12.95 -1.29
C ILE A 156 -7.57 -14.45 -1.48
N VAL A 157 -7.52 -15.23 -0.40
CA VAL A 157 -7.84 -16.67 -0.42
C VAL A 157 -9.26 -16.91 -0.92
N ASP A 158 -10.22 -16.19 -0.35
CA ASP A 158 -11.64 -16.31 -0.72
C ASP A 158 -11.86 -15.97 -2.20
N TRP A 159 -11.28 -14.86 -2.66
CA TRP A 159 -11.41 -14.43 -4.06
C TRP A 159 -10.75 -15.42 -5.03
N THR A 160 -9.56 -15.93 -4.69
CA THR A 160 -8.84 -16.88 -5.56
C THR A 160 -9.39 -18.30 -5.53
N ALA A 161 -10.32 -18.60 -4.60
CA ALA A 161 -10.85 -19.94 -4.33
C ALA A 161 -9.78 -20.99 -3.98
N VAL A 162 -8.63 -20.56 -3.42
CA VAL A 162 -7.54 -21.44 -2.98
C VAL A 162 -7.56 -21.56 -1.46
N CYS A 163 -8.50 -22.35 -0.93
CA CYS A 163 -8.80 -22.39 0.52
C CYS A 163 -7.71 -23.03 1.40
N SER A 164 -6.66 -23.61 0.84
CA SER A 164 -5.56 -24.20 1.61
C SER A 164 -4.23 -24.16 0.86
N GLY A 165 -3.13 -24.16 1.60
CA GLY A 165 -1.78 -24.10 1.04
C GLY A 165 -1.38 -22.70 0.59
N GLY A 166 -0.47 -22.65 -0.39
CA GLY A 166 -0.04 -21.41 -1.03
C GLY A 166 -0.83 -21.13 -2.30
N ILE A 167 -1.14 -19.85 -2.53
CA ILE A 167 -1.81 -19.38 -3.75
C ILE A 167 -0.78 -19.39 -4.90
N PRO A 168 -1.05 -20.07 -6.03
CA PRO A 168 -0.17 -20.01 -7.19
C PRO A 168 0.02 -18.57 -7.68
N PHE A 169 1.21 -18.24 -8.16
CA PHE A 169 1.54 -16.86 -8.59
C PHE A 169 0.51 -16.25 -9.55
N LYS A 170 -0.01 -17.04 -10.50
CA LYS A 170 -1.02 -16.57 -11.43
C LYS A 170 -2.28 -16.12 -10.69
N ASN A 171 -2.84 -16.96 -9.83
CA ASN A 171 -4.04 -16.63 -9.05
C ASN A 171 -3.81 -15.44 -8.12
N PHE A 172 -2.63 -15.36 -7.49
CA PHE A 172 -2.29 -14.25 -6.61
C PHE A 172 -2.16 -12.93 -7.38
N ALA A 173 -1.54 -12.94 -8.57
CA ALA A 173 -1.49 -11.78 -9.45
C ALA A 173 -2.88 -11.38 -9.97
N ASP A 174 -3.69 -12.37 -10.39
CA ASP A 174 -5.05 -12.16 -10.89
C ASP A 174 -5.93 -11.45 -9.85
N TYR A 175 -5.72 -11.69 -8.55
CA TYR A 175 -6.41 -10.95 -7.50
C TYR A 175 -6.16 -9.44 -7.60
N PHE A 176 -4.90 -8.99 -7.71
CA PHE A 176 -4.60 -7.56 -7.77
C PHE A 176 -5.09 -6.91 -9.07
N VAL A 177 -5.10 -7.66 -10.15
CA VAL A 177 -5.49 -7.16 -11.47
C VAL A 177 -7.02 -7.10 -11.59
N TYR A 178 -7.75 -8.13 -11.14
CA TYR A 178 -9.17 -8.33 -11.46
C TYR A 178 -10.14 -8.25 -10.28
N SER A 179 -9.69 -8.29 -9.03
CA SER A 179 -10.62 -8.34 -7.87
C SER A 179 -11.50 -7.11 -7.72
N SER A 180 -11.11 -5.99 -8.33
CA SER A 180 -11.92 -4.78 -8.41
C SER A 180 -13.14 -4.92 -9.35
N TYR A 181 -13.12 -5.88 -10.26
CA TYR A 181 -14.12 -6.02 -11.33
C TYR A 181 -14.91 -7.32 -11.21
N VAL A 182 -14.32 -8.33 -10.59
CA VAL A 182 -14.93 -9.64 -10.35
C VAL A 182 -15.13 -9.83 -8.86
N LYS A 183 -16.36 -10.20 -8.46
CA LYS A 183 -16.68 -10.45 -7.05
C LYS A 183 -16.23 -11.85 -6.65
N SER A 184 -15.78 -11.98 -5.40
CA SER A 184 -15.70 -13.30 -4.76
C SER A 184 -17.10 -13.91 -4.58
N GLU A 185 -17.19 -15.22 -4.66
CA GLU A 185 -18.42 -15.99 -4.46
C GLU A 185 -18.53 -16.61 -3.05
N ASN A 186 -17.70 -16.14 -2.09
CA ASN A 186 -17.55 -16.75 -0.75
C ASN A 186 -17.14 -18.23 -0.88
N ASN A 187 -16.01 -18.44 -1.55
CA ASN A 187 -15.51 -19.77 -1.89
C ASN A 187 -14.83 -20.47 -0.69
N CYS A 188 -14.43 -19.67 0.29
CA CYS A 188 -13.83 -20.09 1.56
C CYS A 188 -14.47 -19.25 2.70
#